data_AF-A0A0C2F2X4-F1
#
_entry.id   AF-A0A0C2F2X4-F1
#
_cell.length_a   1.000
_cell.length_b   1.000
_cell.length_c   1.000
_cell.angle_alpha   90.00
_cell.angle_beta   90.00
_cell.angle_gamma   90.00
#
_symmetry.space_group_name_H-M   'P 1'
#
loop_
_entity.id
_entity.type
_entity.pdbx_description
1 polymer ?
#
loop_
_entity_poly.entity_id
_entity_poly.type
_entity_poly.pdbx_seq_one_letter_code
_entity_poly.pdbx_strand_id
1 'polypeptide(L)'
;MLCFSDTMLYYDGTHYVGEKRFETMELLVADGLISMFMDKHASDYIKRMADEAIYEHSPYMQYTKTSERKPVARSHSFTQHTFKMPHYCDYCRNFMWGLVQQGVRCEDCGFAAHKRCSEHTLPDCRPEARYVKRMFAVDLTTLCLAHSTPIPPVVTKCIQE
;
A
#
# COMPACT_ATOMS: atom_id res chain seq x y z
N MET A 1 -3.61 3.94 34.02
CA MET A 1 -3.77 2.75 33.15
C MET A 1 -4.98 3.02 32.26
N LEU A 2 -4.76 3.53 31.04
CA LEU A 2 -5.86 3.84 30.12
C LEU A 2 -6.15 2.56 29.32
N CYS A 3 -7.19 1.85 29.75
CA CYS A 3 -7.74 0.70 29.05
C CYS A 3 -8.94 1.19 28.22
N PHE A 4 -8.82 1.21 26.90
CA PHE A 4 -9.94 1.45 26.00
C PHE A 4 -9.96 0.29 25.00
N SER A 5 -10.94 -0.60 25.14
CA SER A 5 -11.09 -1.93 24.49
C SER A 5 -10.11 -2.99 25.00
N ASP A 6 -10.56 -4.25 25.11
CA ASP A 6 -9.83 -5.44 25.63
C ASP A 6 -8.59 -5.86 24.82
N THR A 7 -7.86 -4.90 24.24
CA THR A 7 -6.62 -5.12 23.51
C THR A 7 -5.47 -5.18 24.51
N MET A 8 -5.04 -6.41 24.81
CA MET A 8 -3.88 -6.62 25.65
C MET A 8 -2.63 -6.09 24.95
N LEU A 9 -1.94 -5.18 25.64
CA LEU A 9 -0.59 -4.74 25.27
C LEU A 9 0.41 -5.82 25.70
N TYR A 10 1.34 -6.15 24.82
CA TYR A 10 2.42 -7.08 25.11
C TYR A 10 3.79 -6.44 24.86
N TYR A 11 4.83 -6.99 25.51
CA TYR A 11 6.20 -6.53 25.40
C TYR A 11 7.20 -7.68 25.52
N ASP A 12 8.08 -7.82 24.53
CA ASP A 12 9.13 -8.84 24.44
C ASP A 12 10.50 -8.27 23.99
N GLY A 13 10.68 -6.95 24.17
CA GLY A 13 11.73 -6.16 23.52
C GLY A 13 11.19 -5.25 22.42
N THR A 14 9.98 -5.54 21.92
CA THR A 14 9.16 -4.63 21.10
C THR A 14 7.77 -4.46 21.71
N HIS A 15 7.11 -3.33 21.48
CA HIS A 15 5.73 -3.09 21.94
C HIS A 15 4.77 -3.62 20.88
N TYR A 16 3.77 -4.42 21.24
CA TYR A 16 2.84 -4.94 20.24
C TYR A 16 1.40 -5.12 20.74
N VAL A 17 0.47 -4.95 19.81
CA VAL A 17 -0.98 -5.20 19.96
C VAL A 17 -1.43 -5.94 18.71
N GLY A 18 -2.02 -7.13 18.89
CA GLY A 18 -2.33 -8.03 17.78
C GLY A 18 -1.06 -8.47 17.03
N GLU A 19 -1.06 -8.34 15.70
CA GLU A 19 0.08 -8.70 14.84
C GLU A 19 1.11 -7.56 14.68
N LYS A 20 0.72 -6.32 15.00
CA LYS A 20 1.56 -5.13 14.76
C LYS A 20 2.58 -4.93 15.87
N ARG A 21 3.84 -4.74 15.48
CA ARG A 21 4.97 -4.48 16.37
C ARG A 21 5.53 -3.07 16.17
N PHE A 22 5.93 -2.45 17.28
CA PHE A 22 6.37 -1.07 17.37
C PHE A 22 7.66 -0.96 18.19
N GLU A 23 8.56 -0.09 17.73
CA GLU A 23 9.82 0.18 18.42
C GLU A 23 9.58 0.94 19.73
N THR A 24 8.64 1.89 19.73
CA THR A 24 8.33 2.71 20.90
C THR A 24 6.83 2.73 21.20
N MET A 25 6.49 3.01 22.47
CA MET A 25 5.11 3.16 22.92
C MET A 25 4.40 4.31 22.18
N GLU A 26 5.12 5.39 21.87
CA GLU A 26 4.57 6.55 21.15
C GLU A 26 4.09 6.17 19.75
N LEU A 27 4.87 5.34 19.03
CA LEU A 27 4.47 4.85 17.70
C LEU A 27 3.24 3.96 17.77
N LEU A 28 3.17 3.10 18.79
CA LEU A 28 2.02 2.23 19.03
C LEU A 28 0.75 3.06 19.29
N VAL A 29 0.82 4.01 20.22
CA VAL A 29 -0.31 4.87 20.56
C VAL A 29 -0.73 5.71 19.35
N ALA A 30 0.22 6.29 18.61
CA ALA A 30 -0.07 7.09 17.44
C ALA A 30 -0.76 6.27 16.32
N ASP A 31 -0.26 5.08 16.00
CA ASP A 31 -0.90 4.18 15.02
C ASP A 31 -2.29 3.73 15.49
N GLY A 32 -2.45 3.46 16.79
CA GLY A 32 -3.73 3.11 17.40
C GLY A 32 -4.76 4.23 17.29
N LEU A 33 -4.37 5.48 17.56
CA LEU A 33 -5.25 6.64 17.41
C LEU A 33 -5.65 6.90 15.95
N ILE A 34 -4.72 6.72 15.00
CA ILE A 34 -5.03 6.79 13.57
C ILE A 34 -6.07 5.71 13.21
N SER A 35 -5.84 4.47 13.63
CA SER A 35 -6.74 3.35 13.34
C SER A 35 -8.13 3.58 13.94
N MET A 36 -8.19 4.01 15.21
CA MET A 36 -9.43 4.35 15.89
C MET A 36 -10.20 5.49 15.20
N PHE A 37 -9.50 6.52 14.73
CA PHE A 37 -10.11 7.62 13.98
C PHE A 37 -10.69 7.13 12.64
N MET A 38 -9.92 6.33 11.88
CA MET A 38 -10.36 5.77 10.60
C MET A 38 -11.59 4.87 10.78
N ASP A 39 -11.60 4.00 11.78
CA ASP A 39 -12.74 3.12 12.05
C ASP A 39 -13.99 3.91 12.48
N LYS A 40 -13.83 4.94 13.31
CA LYS A 40 -14.94 5.78 13.76
C LYS A 40 -15.61 6.54 12.61
N HIS A 41 -14.82 7.03 11.64
CA HIS A 41 -15.31 7.95 10.62
C HIS A 41 -15.54 7.32 9.25
N ALA A 42 -14.89 6.20 8.96
CA ALA A 42 -14.87 5.60 7.62
C ALA A 42 -15.04 4.07 7.61
N SER A 43 -15.42 3.44 8.73
CA SER A 43 -15.54 1.97 8.80
C SER A 43 -16.43 1.37 7.71
N ASP A 44 -17.58 1.97 7.42
CA ASP A 44 -18.47 1.47 6.37
C ASP A 44 -17.84 1.56 4.98
N TYR A 45 -17.12 2.64 4.70
CA TYR A 45 -16.38 2.78 3.46
C TYR A 45 -15.23 1.76 3.36
N ILE A 46 -14.43 1.63 4.42
CA ILE A 46 -13.31 0.68 4.52
C ILE A 46 -13.79 -0.76 4.33
N LYS A 47 -15.00 -1.10 4.81
CA LYS A 47 -15.57 -2.43 4.61
C LYS A 47 -15.96 -2.74 3.16
N ARG A 48 -16.17 -1.75 2.30
CA ARG A 48 -16.60 -1.96 0.92
C ARG A 48 -15.49 -1.73 -0.10
N MET A 49 -14.38 -1.10 0.29
CA MET A 49 -13.33 -0.66 -0.64
C MET A 49 -12.69 -1.78 -1.45
N ALA A 50 -12.59 -2.99 -0.91
CA ALA A 50 -12.06 -4.15 -1.64
C ALA A 50 -13.10 -4.66 -2.64
N ASP A 51 -14.35 -4.80 -2.20
CA ASP A 51 -15.42 -5.39 -3.00
C ASP A 51 -15.83 -4.45 -4.17
N GLU A 52 -15.76 -3.13 -3.97
CA GLU A 52 -16.13 -2.11 -4.95
C GLU A 52 -14.96 -1.67 -5.85
N ALA A 53 -13.78 -2.29 -5.75
CA ALA A 53 -12.58 -1.91 -6.49
C ALA A 53 -12.70 -2.21 -8.00
N ILE A 54 -12.35 -1.23 -8.84
CA ILE A 54 -12.37 -1.36 -10.31
C ILE A 54 -10.99 -1.72 -10.90
N TYR A 55 -10.24 -2.61 -10.24
CA TYR A 55 -8.87 -2.96 -10.63
C TYR A 55 -8.74 -3.48 -12.07
N GLU A 56 -9.68 -4.32 -12.51
CA GLU A 56 -9.73 -4.86 -13.88
C GLU A 56 -9.86 -3.79 -14.97
N HIS A 57 -10.48 -2.66 -14.62
CA HIS A 57 -10.70 -1.52 -15.48
C HIS A 57 -9.66 -0.41 -15.24
N SER A 58 -8.62 -0.69 -14.45
CA SER A 58 -7.55 0.27 -14.23
C SER A 58 -6.71 0.47 -15.50
N PRO A 59 -6.15 1.68 -15.72
CA PRO A 59 -5.23 1.91 -16.84
C PRO A 59 -4.04 0.94 -16.84
N TYR A 60 -3.61 0.50 -15.66
CA TYR A 60 -2.55 -0.49 -15.48
C TYR A 60 -2.93 -1.85 -16.10
N MET A 61 -4.15 -2.33 -15.83
CA MET A 61 -4.66 -3.57 -16.42
C MET A 61 -4.95 -3.44 -17.92
N GLN A 62 -5.41 -2.27 -18.38
CA GLN A 62 -5.64 -2.04 -19.81
C GLN A 62 -4.34 -2.06 -20.61
N TYR A 63 -3.25 -1.49 -20.09
CA TYR A 63 -1.95 -1.47 -20.75
C TYR A 63 -1.27 -2.85 -20.79
N THR A 64 -1.47 -3.69 -19.77
CA THR A 64 -0.86 -5.02 -19.75
C THR A 64 -1.57 -6.02 -20.68
N LYS A 65 -2.85 -5.80 -21.00
CA LYS A 65 -3.63 -6.61 -21.96
C LYS A 65 -3.19 -6.45 -23.41
N THR A 66 -2.57 -5.33 -23.79
CA THR A 66 -2.10 -5.11 -25.17
C THR A 66 -0.76 -5.79 -25.49
N SER A 67 -0.11 -6.38 -24.48
CA SER A 67 1.10 -7.19 -24.66
C SER A 67 0.76 -8.54 -25.32
N GLU A 68 1.36 -8.84 -26.47
CA GLU A 68 1.15 -10.09 -27.24
C GLU A 68 1.57 -11.38 -26.51
N ARG A 69 2.14 -11.27 -25.30
CA ARG A 69 2.55 -12.42 -24.49
C ARG A 69 1.34 -13.03 -23.78
N LYS A 70 1.00 -14.28 -24.12
CA LYS A 70 -0.02 -15.07 -23.40
C LYS A 70 0.18 -14.92 -21.88
N PRO A 71 -0.82 -14.40 -21.14
CA PRO A 71 -0.70 -14.27 -19.69
C PRO A 71 -0.65 -15.66 -19.07
N VAL A 72 0.48 -16.02 -18.49
CA VAL A 72 0.56 -17.13 -17.53
C VAL A 72 -0.10 -16.62 -16.25
N ALA A 73 -1.14 -17.31 -15.80
CA ALA A 73 -1.78 -17.00 -14.53
C ALA A 73 -0.77 -17.23 -13.41
N ARG A 74 -0.37 -16.16 -12.72
CA ARG A 74 0.62 -16.18 -11.64
C ARG A 74 0.10 -15.35 -10.47
N SER A 75 -0.08 -16.00 -9.32
CA SER A 75 -0.45 -15.32 -8.08
C SER A 75 0.69 -14.45 -7.56
N HIS A 76 0.33 -13.37 -6.85
CA HIS A 76 1.28 -12.53 -6.14
C HIS A 76 1.78 -13.22 -4.86
N SER A 77 3.08 -13.08 -4.55
CA SER A 77 3.67 -13.53 -3.28
C SER A 77 3.72 -12.38 -2.30
N PHE A 78 2.64 -12.16 -1.54
CA PHE A 78 2.52 -11.02 -0.62
C PHE A 78 3.19 -11.26 0.73
N THR A 79 3.94 -10.26 1.20
CA THR A 79 4.45 -10.20 2.58
C THR A 79 4.09 -8.88 3.25
N GLN A 80 3.92 -8.92 4.58
CA GLN A 80 3.62 -7.73 5.38
C GLN A 80 4.71 -6.67 5.17
N HIS A 81 4.32 -5.41 4.95
CA HIS A 81 5.26 -4.35 4.61
C HIS A 81 4.94 -3.03 5.30
N THR A 82 5.98 -2.34 5.78
CA THR A 82 5.90 -0.96 6.28
C THR A 82 6.34 0.01 5.20
N PHE A 83 5.44 0.87 4.74
CA PHE A 83 5.72 1.90 3.73
C PHE A 83 6.23 3.17 4.42
N LYS A 84 7.45 3.59 4.08
CA LYS A 84 8.11 4.74 4.71
C LYS A 84 7.56 6.11 4.25
N MET A 85 6.81 6.12 3.16
CA MET A 85 6.20 7.31 2.57
C MET A 85 4.72 7.04 2.27
N PRO A 86 3.88 8.08 2.11
CA PRO A 86 2.48 7.91 1.72
C PRO A 86 2.35 7.00 0.52
N HIS A 87 1.56 5.94 0.67
CA HIS A 87 1.41 4.92 -0.35
C HIS A 87 -0.06 4.55 -0.51
N TYR A 88 -0.44 4.20 -1.73
CA TYR A 88 -1.80 3.88 -2.11
C TYR A 88 -1.84 2.42 -2.55
N CYS A 89 -2.95 1.76 -2.29
CA CYS A 89 -3.16 0.38 -2.71
C CYS A 89 -3.36 0.31 -4.22
N ASP A 90 -2.63 -0.58 -4.89
CA ASP A 90 -2.70 -0.78 -6.33
C ASP A 90 -4.02 -1.40 -6.80
N TYR A 91 -4.72 -2.07 -5.90
CA TYR A 91 -6.00 -2.71 -6.17
C TYR A 91 -7.17 -1.72 -6.06
N CYS A 92 -7.45 -1.20 -4.86
CA CYS A 92 -8.59 -0.32 -4.62
C CYS A 92 -8.29 1.18 -4.82
N ARG A 93 -7.01 1.55 -5.04
CA ARG A 93 -6.53 2.95 -5.22
C ARG A 93 -6.77 3.89 -4.03
N ASN A 94 -7.03 3.33 -2.85
CA ASN A 94 -7.17 4.10 -1.62
C ASN A 94 -5.86 4.17 -0.83
N PHE A 95 -5.77 5.19 0.02
CA PHE A 95 -4.63 5.40 0.90
C PHE A 95 -4.42 4.22 1.87
N MET A 96 -3.17 3.82 2.12
CA MET A 96 -2.80 2.83 3.13
C MET A 96 -2.43 3.55 4.43
N TRP A 97 -3.36 3.57 5.38
CA TRP A 97 -3.21 4.31 6.64
C TRP A 97 -2.39 3.52 7.69
N GLY A 98 -1.88 4.26 8.69
CA GLY A 98 -1.05 3.73 9.77
C GLY A 98 0.43 4.08 9.61
N LEU A 99 1.19 3.88 10.68
CA LEU A 99 2.63 4.17 10.77
C LEU A 99 3.49 2.95 10.45
N VAL A 100 3.01 1.75 10.78
CA VAL A 100 3.70 0.49 10.47
C VAL A 100 2.72 -0.53 9.92
N GLN A 101 3.26 -1.44 9.08
CA GLN A 101 2.52 -2.58 8.54
C GLN A 101 1.16 -2.17 7.93
N GLN A 102 1.14 -1.08 7.15
CA GLN A 102 -0.09 -0.51 6.57
C GLN A 102 -0.76 -1.45 5.55
N GLY A 103 0.01 -2.37 5.00
CA GLY A 103 -0.47 -3.35 4.04
C GLY A 103 0.56 -4.43 3.78
N VAL A 104 0.43 -5.04 2.61
CA VAL A 104 1.31 -6.07 2.09
C VAL A 104 1.93 -5.62 0.78
N ARG A 105 3.08 -6.19 0.45
CA ARG A 105 3.78 -5.96 -0.81
C ARG A 105 4.18 -7.28 -1.43
N CYS A 106 3.91 -7.44 -2.72
CA CYS A 106 4.34 -8.60 -3.47
C CYS A 106 5.85 -8.59 -3.63
N GLU A 107 6.52 -9.65 -3.21
CA GLU A 107 7.97 -9.78 -3.32
C GLU A 107 8.42 -9.89 -4.78
N ASP A 108 7.60 -10.47 -5.65
CA ASP A 108 7.99 -10.68 -7.05
C ASP A 108 7.91 -9.41 -7.89
N CYS A 109 6.76 -8.73 -7.88
CA CYS A 109 6.48 -7.61 -8.79
C CYS A 109 6.41 -6.24 -8.09
N GLY A 110 6.41 -6.23 -6.75
CA GLY A 110 6.31 -5.00 -5.95
C GLY A 110 4.89 -4.44 -5.79
N PHE A 111 3.85 -5.12 -6.27
CA PHE A 111 2.44 -4.74 -6.09
C PHE A 111 2.11 -4.51 -4.62
N ALA A 112 1.55 -3.36 -4.29
CA ALA A 112 1.22 -2.97 -2.93
C ALA A 112 -0.29 -3.00 -2.71
N ALA A 113 -0.75 -3.66 -1.65
CA ALA A 113 -2.18 -3.75 -1.35
C ALA A 113 -2.48 -3.70 0.15
N HIS A 114 -3.69 -3.28 0.52
CA HIS A 114 -4.20 -3.56 1.86
C HIS A 114 -4.32 -5.08 2.06
N LYS A 115 -4.24 -5.56 3.31
CA LYS A 115 -4.36 -7.00 3.65
C LYS A 115 -5.63 -7.63 3.06
N ARG A 116 -6.79 -6.97 3.21
CA ARG A 116 -8.04 -7.45 2.60
C ARG A 116 -8.04 -7.36 1.07
N CYS A 117 -7.44 -6.31 0.50
CA CYS A 117 -7.36 -6.16 -0.95
C CYS A 117 -6.50 -7.24 -1.60
N SER A 118 -5.43 -7.72 -0.95
CA SER A 118 -4.60 -8.81 -1.50
C SER A 118 -5.37 -10.11 -1.71
N GLU A 119 -6.42 -10.37 -0.93
CA GLU A 119 -7.29 -11.54 -1.10
C GLU A 119 -8.17 -11.46 -2.36
N HIS A 120 -8.37 -10.24 -2.89
CA HIS A 120 -9.22 -9.96 -4.05
C HIS A 120 -8.41 -9.74 -5.34
N THR A 121 -7.07 -9.81 -5.28
CA THR A 121 -6.23 -9.62 -6.46
C THR A 121 -6.32 -10.80 -7.43
N LEU A 122 -6.20 -10.49 -8.72
CA LEU A 122 -6.15 -11.50 -9.79
C LEU A 122 -4.76 -12.17 -9.85
N PRO A 123 -4.64 -13.38 -10.43
CA PRO A 123 -3.36 -14.03 -10.66
C PRO A 123 -2.65 -13.45 -11.89
N ASP A 124 -2.32 -12.15 -11.84
CA ASP A 124 -1.73 -11.36 -12.93
C ASP A 124 -0.30 -10.88 -12.62
N CYS A 125 0.39 -11.52 -11.68
CA CYS A 125 1.71 -11.09 -11.22
C CYS A 125 2.76 -11.08 -12.34
N ARG A 126 3.45 -9.94 -12.52
CA ARG A 126 4.53 -9.73 -13.50
C ARG A 126 5.82 -9.30 -12.81
N PRO A 127 6.75 -10.22 -12.50
CA PRO A 127 7.99 -9.87 -11.80
C PRO A 127 8.85 -8.83 -12.54
N GLU A 128 8.77 -8.76 -13.87
CA GLU A 128 9.49 -7.77 -14.68
C GLU A 128 9.10 -6.34 -14.33
N ALA A 129 7.86 -6.14 -13.85
CA ALA A 129 7.37 -4.83 -13.40
C ALA A 129 8.15 -4.30 -12.18
N ARG A 130 8.82 -5.16 -11.41
CA ARG A 130 9.61 -4.74 -10.23
C ARG A 130 10.73 -3.78 -10.57
N TYR A 131 11.31 -3.91 -11.77
CA TYR A 131 12.42 -3.06 -12.23
C TYR A 131 11.95 -1.77 -12.89
N VAL A 132 10.65 -1.66 -13.19
CA VAL A 132 10.05 -0.47 -13.78
C VAL A 132 9.61 0.47 -12.67
N LYS A 133 10.38 1.54 -12.45
CA LYS A 133 10.00 2.59 -11.49
C LYS A 133 8.74 3.30 -11.99
N ARG A 134 7.72 3.39 -11.15
CA ARG A 134 6.50 4.15 -11.45
C ARG A 134 6.80 5.65 -11.40
N MET A 135 6.51 6.34 -12.50
CA MET A 135 6.64 7.81 -12.58
C MET A 135 5.30 8.53 -12.39
N PHE A 136 4.19 7.82 -12.55
CA PHE A 136 2.83 8.33 -12.43
C PHE A 136 2.10 7.67 -11.25
N ALA A 137 1.08 8.35 -10.73
CA ALA A 137 0.30 7.90 -9.57
C ALA A 137 1.16 7.61 -8.32
N VAL A 138 2.27 8.34 -8.17
CA VAL A 138 3.13 8.36 -6.99
C VAL A 138 3.01 9.74 -6.35
N ASP A 139 3.02 9.80 -5.02
CA ASP A 139 3.09 11.06 -4.28
C ASP A 139 4.29 11.91 -4.77
N LEU A 140 4.06 13.21 -4.99
CA LEU A 140 5.04 14.10 -5.60
C LEU A 140 6.31 14.21 -4.76
N THR A 141 6.16 14.33 -3.44
CA THR A 141 7.28 14.41 -2.50
C THR A 141 8.10 13.13 -2.56
N THR A 142 7.43 11.98 -2.55
CA THR A 142 8.05 10.66 -2.65
C THR A 142 8.82 10.49 -3.96
N LEU A 143 8.24 10.93 -5.08
CA LEU A 143 8.89 10.88 -6.40
C LEU A 143 10.12 11.79 -6.47
N CYS A 144 9.99 13.03 -6.02
CA CYS A 144 11.09 14.00 -5.97
C CYS A 144 12.26 13.50 -5.09
N LEU A 145 11.96 13.00 -3.88
CA LEU A 145 12.98 12.45 -2.97
C LEU A 145 13.67 11.22 -3.57
N ALA A 146 12.92 10.30 -4.17
CA ALA A 146 13.48 9.09 -4.78
C ALA A 146 14.40 9.38 -5.99
N HIS A 147 14.21 10.52 -6.66
CA HIS A 147 15.04 10.99 -7.77
C HIS A 147 16.05 12.06 -7.38
N SER A 148 16.02 12.55 -6.13
CA SER A 148 16.84 13.66 -5.66
C SER A 148 16.71 14.91 -6.55
N THR A 149 15.48 15.22 -6.98
CA THR A 149 15.15 16.40 -7.79
C THR A 149 14.09 17.24 -7.10
N PRO A 150 14.09 18.59 -7.26
CA PRO A 150 13.06 19.45 -6.67
C PRO A 150 11.73 19.42 -7.45
N ILE A 151 11.77 18.95 -8.70
CA ILE A 151 10.63 18.89 -9.62
C ILE A 151 10.57 17.45 -10.18
N PRO A 152 9.37 16.87 -10.35
CA PRO A 152 9.21 15.55 -10.96
C PRO A 152 9.88 15.49 -12.36
N PRO A 153 10.72 14.48 -12.65
CA PRO A 153 11.45 14.39 -13.92
C PRO A 153 10.55 14.43 -15.17
N VAL A 154 9.33 13.88 -15.08
CA VAL A 154 8.36 13.91 -16.17
C VAL A 154 7.95 15.34 -16.52
N VAL A 155 7.73 16.19 -15.51
CA VAL A 155 7.35 17.60 -15.72
C VAL A 155 8.48 18.34 -16.41
N THR A 156 9.73 18.14 -15.97
CA THR A 156 10.90 18.77 -16.60
C THR A 156 11.01 18.38 -18.08
N LYS A 157 10.82 17.09 -18.41
CA LYS A 157 10.85 16.63 -19.80
C LYS A 157 9.72 17.22 -20.64
N CYS A 158 8.49 17.21 -20.15
CA CYS A 158 7.35 17.74 -20.89
C CYS A 158 7.45 19.25 -21.19
N ILE A 159 8.14 20.02 -20.36
CA ILE A 159 8.37 21.46 -20.59
C ILE A 159 9.43 21.71 -21.69
N GLN A 160 10.33 20.75 -21.91
CA GLN A 160 11.43 20.86 -22.87
C GLN A 160 11.06 20.46 -24.30
N GLU A 161 9.90 19.83 -24.48
CA GLU A 161 9.29 19.49 -25.78
C GLU A 161 8.49 20.68 -26.33
#